data_AF-A0A6M7W8R1-F1
#
_entry.id   AF-A0A6M7W8R1-F1
#
_cell.length_a   1.000
_cell.length_b   1.000
_cell.length_c   1.000
_cell.angle_alpha   90.00
_cell.angle_beta   90.00
_cell.angle_gamma   90.00
#
_symmetry.space_group_name_H-M   'P 1'
#
loop_
_entity.id
_entity.type
_entity.pdbx_description
1 polymer ?
#
loop_
_entity_poly.entity_id
_entity_poly.type
_entity_poly.pdbx_seq_one_letter_code
_entity_poly.pdbx_strand_id
1 'polypeptide(L)' 'MTRQDVVSALGSIDDVTITEIIASGASLEELREAWAWAFADEALMSQGRPLPGTRVATLIDLIEADDEDGDLADHD' A
#
# COMPACT_ATOMS: atom_id res chain seq x y z
N MET A 1 7.80 9.10 -9.00
CA MET A 1 8.07 7.77 -8.40
C MET A 1 8.54 6.82 -9.49
N THR A 2 9.45 5.90 -9.18
CA THR A 2 9.94 4.88 -10.13
C THR A 2 9.77 3.49 -9.52
N ARG A 3 9.88 2.43 -10.31
CA ARG A 3 9.80 1.05 -9.80
C ARG A 3 10.75 0.80 -8.63
N GLN A 4 11.99 1.27 -8.71
CA GLN A 4 12.99 1.08 -7.66
C GLN A 4 12.57 1.78 -6.35
N ASP A 5 11.88 2.91 -6.47
CA ASP A 5 11.36 3.70 -5.34
C ASP A 5 10.27 2.92 -4.59
N VAL A 6 9.35 2.29 -5.34
CA VAL A 6 8.27 1.44 -4.80
C VAL A 6 8.84 0.21 -4.10
N VAL A 7 9.72 -0.53 -4.77
CA VAL A 7 10.39 -1.71 -4.21
C VAL A 7 11.24 -1.34 -2.99
N SER A 8 11.86 -0.17 -2.97
CA SER A 8 12.62 0.28 -1.80
C SER A 8 11.72 0.70 -0.63
N ALA A 9 10.48 1.11 -0.90
CA ALA A 9 9.52 1.53 0.12
C ALA A 9 8.74 0.36 0.73
N LEU A 10 8.25 -0.55 -0.14
CA LEU A 10 7.37 -1.66 0.23
C LEU A 10 8.11 -3.00 0.33
N GLY A 11 9.28 -3.12 -0.30
CA GLY A 11 10.06 -4.36 -0.33
C GLY A 11 9.72 -5.23 -1.54
N SER A 12 9.44 -6.50 -1.27
CA SER A 12 9.06 -7.46 -2.32
C SER A 12 7.58 -7.32 -2.60
N ILE A 13 7.24 -6.74 -3.75
CA ILE A 13 5.89 -6.48 -4.20
C ILE A 13 5.80 -6.81 -5.70
N ASP A 14 4.64 -7.24 -6.18
CA ASP A 14 4.48 -7.70 -7.56
C ASP A 14 4.62 -6.60 -8.60
N ASP A 15 5.11 -6.97 -9.80
CA ASP A 15 5.30 -6.05 -10.93
C ASP A 15 4.00 -5.34 -11.35
N VAL A 16 2.88 -6.04 -11.20
CA VAL A 16 1.54 -5.52 -11.50
C VAL A 16 1.20 -4.41 -10.52
N THR A 17 1.33 -4.67 -9.22
CA THR A 17 1.07 -3.70 -8.16
C THR A 17 1.97 -2.48 -8.27
N ILE A 18 3.26 -2.67 -8.59
CA ILE A 18 4.19 -1.56 -8.84
C ILE A 18 3.72 -0.68 -10.02
N THR A 19 3.22 -1.30 -11.09
CA THR A 19 2.72 -0.57 -12.26
C THR A 19 1.50 0.28 -11.90
N GLU A 20 0.55 -0.28 -11.16
CA GLU A 20 -0.65 0.42 -10.67
C GLU A 20 -0.27 1.59 -9.74
N ILE A 21 0.65 1.37 -8.80
CA ILE A 21 1.18 2.40 -7.90
C ILE A 21 1.83 3.54 -8.70
N ILE A 22 2.65 3.24 -9.71
CA ILE A 22 3.25 4.28 -10.58
C ILE A 22 2.18 4.99 -11.42
N ALA A 23 1.20 4.25 -11.95
CA ALA A 23 0.10 4.79 -12.75
C ALA A 23 -0.82 5.72 -11.95
N SER A 24 -0.95 5.50 -10.63
CA SER A 24 -1.71 6.38 -9.72
C SER A 24 -1.16 7.82 -9.67
N GLY A 25 0.09 8.03 -10.12
CA GLY A 25 0.77 9.32 -10.09
C GLY A 25 1.09 9.81 -8.67
N ALA A 26 1.13 8.90 -7.71
CA ALA A 26 1.48 9.20 -6.32
C ALA A 26 2.97 9.51 -6.13
N SER A 27 3.26 10.22 -5.05
CA SER A 27 4.62 10.49 -4.59
C SER A 27 5.09 9.43 -3.59
N LEU A 28 6.41 9.30 -3.41
CA LEU A 28 6.99 8.39 -2.42
C LEU A 28 6.44 8.66 -1.01
N GLU A 29 6.22 9.92 -0.65
CA GLU A 29 5.63 10.30 0.64
C GLU A 29 4.23 9.72 0.82
N GLU A 30 3.38 9.79 -0.21
CA GLU A 30 2.03 9.23 -0.20
C GLU A 30 2.07 7.70 -0.12
N LEU A 31 3.02 7.06 -0.81
CA LEU A 31 3.23 5.62 -0.75
C LEU A 31 3.64 5.14 0.65
N ARG A 32 4.56 5.87 1.30
CA ARG A 32 5.00 5.55 2.66
C ARG A 32 3.90 5.77 3.68
N GLU A 33 3.07 6.80 3.48
CA GLU A 33 1.88 7.00 4.30
C GLU A 33 0.91 5.84 4.12
N ALA A 34 0.63 5.44 2.87
CA ALA A 34 -0.24 4.31 2.57
C ALA A 34 0.26 3.01 3.20
N TRP A 35 1.56 2.69 3.06
CA TRP A 35 2.14 1.52 3.72
C TRP A 35 2.03 1.59 5.24
N ALA A 36 2.27 2.76 5.83
CA ALA A 36 2.08 2.96 7.26
C ALA A 36 0.63 2.83 7.70
N TRP A 37 -0.34 3.03 6.81
CA TRP A 37 -1.76 2.75 7.08
C TRP A 37 -2.08 1.27 6.91
N ALA A 38 -1.68 0.63 5.81
CA ALA A 38 -1.94 -0.79 5.54
C ALA A 38 -1.38 -1.69 6.65
N PHE A 39 -0.19 -1.38 7.17
CA PHE A 39 0.48 -2.18 8.22
C PHE A 39 0.42 -1.54 9.61
N ALA A 40 -0.33 -0.46 9.82
CA ALA A 40 -0.49 0.09 11.17
C ALA A 40 -1.38 -0.84 12.00
N ASP A 41 -0.90 -1.20 13.19
CA ASP A 41 -1.72 -1.89 14.19
C ASP A 41 -2.96 -1.05 14.55
N GLU A 42 -4.15 -1.68 14.62
CA GLU A 42 -5.45 -1.01 14.83
C GLU A 42 -5.46 -0.07 16.06
N ALA A 43 -4.65 -0.38 17.08
CA ALA A 43 -4.47 0.45 18.26
C ALA A 43 -3.84 1.84 17.95
N LEU A 44 -3.03 1.95 16.90
CA LEU A 44 -2.41 3.19 16.44
C LEU A 44 -3.35 3.98 15.52
N MET A 45 -4.20 3.31 14.74
CA MET A 45 -5.23 3.93 13.91
C MET A 45 -6.33 4.60 14.76
N SER A 46 -6.67 4.01 15.91
CA SER A 46 -7.73 4.49 16.79
C SER A 46 -7.43 5.81 17.54
N GLN A 47 -6.19 6.34 17.46
CA GLN A 47 -5.80 7.61 18.10
C GLN A 47 -6.20 8.88 17.32
N GLY A 48 -7.07 8.75 16.31
CA GLY A 48 -7.68 9.91 15.63
C GLY A 48 -6.80 10.53 14.55
N ARG A 49 -6.06 9.71 13.79
CA ARG A 49 -5.45 10.22 12.56
C ARG A 49 -6.55 10.66 11.59
N PRO A 50 -6.42 11.84 10.95
CA PRO A 50 -7.32 12.21 9.86
C PRO A 50 -7.26 11.14 8.77
N LEU A 51 -8.42 10.80 8.20
CA LEU A 51 -8.53 9.82 7.12
C LEU A 51 -7.50 10.14 6.02
N PRO A 52 -6.84 9.12 5.46
CA PRO A 52 -5.90 9.32 4.36
C PRO A 52 -6.61 10.04 3.20
N GLY A 53 -5.86 10.86 2.47
CA GLY A 53 -6.37 11.46 1.24
C GLY A 53 -6.83 10.38 0.25
N THR A 54 -7.75 10.71 -0.65
CA THR A 54 -8.32 9.76 -1.63
C THR A 54 -7.26 8.97 -2.40
N ARG A 55 -6.11 9.59 -2.68
CA ARG A 55 -4.99 8.94 -3.35
C ARG A 55 -4.25 7.95 -2.46
N VAL A 56 -3.99 8.31 -1.20
CA VAL A 56 -3.36 7.42 -0.22
C VAL A 56 -4.27 6.22 0.06
N ALA A 57 -5.59 6.44 0.13
CA ALA A 57 -6.57 5.37 0.23
C ALA A 57 -6.49 4.36 -0.94
N THR A 58 -6.33 4.83 -2.18
CA THR A 58 -6.13 3.93 -3.34
C THR A 58 -4.85 3.12 -3.23
N LEU A 59 -3.76 3.71 -2.72
CA LEU A 59 -2.51 2.98 -2.54
C LEU A 59 -2.61 1.92 -1.44
N ILE A 60 -3.34 2.20 -0.35
CA ILE A 60 -3.58 1.24 0.73
C ILE A 60 -4.26 -0.01 0.16
N ASP A 61 -5.35 0.18 -0.59
CA ASP A 61 -6.10 -0.91 -1.23
C ASP A 61 -5.21 -1.78 -2.15
N LEU A 62 -4.35 -1.15 -2.95
CA LEU A 62 -3.39 -1.87 -3.81
C LEU A 62 -2.34 -2.67 -3.01
N ILE A 63 -1.88 -2.13 -1.88
CA ILE A 63 -0.87 -2.77 -1.02
C ILE A 63 -1.50 -3.93 -0.26
N GLU A 64 -2.70 -3.77 0.26
CA GLU A 64 -3.44 -4.83 0.96
C GLU A 64 -3.81 -5.95 -0.01
N ALA A 65 -4.23 -5.63 -1.24
CA ALA A 65 -4.51 -6.63 -2.26
C ALA A 65 -3.30 -7.54 -2.58
N ASP A 66 -2.09 -6.95 -2.67
CA ASP A 66 -0.85 -7.70 -2.90
C ASP A 66 -0.50 -8.67 -1.75
N ASP A 67 -0.77 -8.27 -0.50
CA ASP A 67 -0.57 -9.11 0.69
C ASP A 67 -1.60 -10.26 0.74
N GLU A 68 -2.87 -9.96 0.41
CA GLU A 68 -3.99 -10.93 0.45
C GLU A 68 -3.97 -11.94 -0.71
N ASP A 69 -3.48 -11.57 -1.90
CA ASP A 69 -3.31 -12.47 -3.06
C ASP A 69 -2.35 -13.65 -2.75
N GLY A 70 -1.53 -13.54 -1.68
CA GLY A 70 -0.69 -14.62 -1.16
C GLY A 70 -1.41 -15.64 -0.25
N ASP A 71 -2.57 -15.31 0.32
CA ASP A 71 -3.27 -16.14 1.32
C ASP A 71 -4.47 -16.91 0.74
N LEU A 72 -5.04 -16.45 -0.37
CA LEU A 72 -6.26 -17.03 -1.00
C LEU A 72 -6.09 -18.42 -1.66
N ALA A 73 -4.96 -19.11 -1.46
CA ALA A 73 -4.69 -20.43 -2.02
C ALA A 73 -5.14 -21.62 -1.14
N ASP A 74 -5.67 -21.41 0.08
CA ASP A 74 -6.12 -22.50 0.97
C ASP A 74 -7.51 -22.21 1.58
N HIS A 75 -8.56 -22.28 0.76
CA HIS A 75 -9.93 -22.45 1.25
C HIS A 75 -10.65 -23.52 0.43
N ASP A 76 -10.37 -24.80 0.74
CA ASP A 76 -11.18 -25.97 0.34
C ASP A 76 -11.67 -26.72 1.59
#